data_AF-A0A968HUB1-F1
#
_entry.id   AF-A0A968HUB1-F1
#
_cell.length_a   1.000
_cell.length_b   1.000
_cell.length_c   1.000
_cell.angle_alpha   90.00
_cell.angle_beta   90.00
_cell.angle_gamma   90.00
#
_symmetry.space_group_name_H-M   'P 1'
#
loop_
_entity.id
_entity.type
_entity.pdbx_description
1 polymer ?
#
loop_
_entity_poly.entity_id
_entity_poly.type
_entity_poly.pdbx_seq_one_letter_code
_entity_poly.pdbx_strand_id
1 'polypeptide(L)'
;MFPFIDAIARVRRVGFEQALEAFAALSAAQIEGRELRAPLHARNLESFADYAELARRLGATQVRIEAALDAVTLDRLEAAAQAVERLAERCRVLGVRLEVSTLESGTGRFEWTPV
;
A
#
# COMPACT_ATOMS: atom_id res chain seq x y z
N MET A 1 -11.78 0.50 13.74
CA MET A 1 -11.63 1.72 12.91
C MET A 1 -10.16 2.11 13.00
N PHE A 2 -9.39 2.03 11.90
CA PHE A 2 -7.95 2.28 11.92
C PHE A 2 -7.71 3.78 11.67
N PRO A 3 -7.22 4.55 12.66
CA PRO A 3 -7.17 6.01 12.59
C PRO A 3 -6.22 6.59 11.53
N PHE A 4 -5.33 5.77 10.94
CA PHE A 4 -4.42 6.19 9.87
C PHE A 4 -4.95 5.92 8.45
N ILE A 5 -5.86 4.96 8.26
CA ILE A 5 -6.63 4.83 7.01
C ILE A 5 -7.40 6.16 6.77
N ASP A 6 -7.85 6.81 7.85
CA ASP A 6 -8.45 8.14 7.81
C ASP A 6 -7.47 9.28 7.46
N ALA A 7 -6.16 9.14 7.72
CA ALA A 7 -5.17 10.17 7.41
C ALA A 7 -4.83 10.22 5.90
N ILE A 8 -4.85 9.07 5.23
CA ILE A 8 -4.80 8.99 3.76
C ILE A 8 -6.14 9.46 3.15
N ALA A 9 -7.27 9.22 3.84
CA ALA A 9 -8.60 9.61 3.38
C ALA A 9 -8.91 11.13 3.51
N ARG A 10 -8.23 11.88 4.39
CA ARG A 10 -8.58 13.29 4.68
C ARG A 10 -8.42 14.27 3.51
N VAL A 11 -7.67 13.92 2.46
CA VAL A 11 -7.53 14.74 1.24
C VAL A 11 -8.31 14.13 0.05
N ARG A 12 -8.81 12.89 0.17
CA ARG A 12 -9.36 12.10 -0.95
C ARG A 12 -10.45 11.09 -0.52
N ARG A 13 -11.45 11.49 0.27
CA ARG A 13 -12.54 10.55 0.69
C ARG A 13 -13.15 9.80 -0.50
N VAL A 14 -13.41 10.51 -1.59
CA VAL A 14 -13.96 9.93 -2.83
C VAL A 14 -13.01 8.93 -3.48
N GLY A 15 -11.71 9.23 -3.55
CA GLY A 15 -10.74 8.38 -4.26
C GLY A 15 -10.43 7.07 -3.54
N PHE A 16 -10.40 7.06 -2.20
CA PHE A 16 -10.16 5.84 -1.43
C PHE A 16 -11.41 4.94 -1.41
N GLU A 17 -12.59 5.52 -1.18
CA GLU A 17 -13.85 4.77 -1.22
C GLU A 17 -14.10 4.19 -2.62
N GLN A 18 -13.86 4.98 -3.68
CA GLN A 18 -13.98 4.52 -5.06
C GLN A 18 -12.96 3.42 -5.40
N ALA A 19 -11.74 3.46 -4.84
CA ALA A 19 -10.76 2.39 -5.00
C ALA A 19 -11.20 1.09 -4.28
N LEU A 20 -11.82 1.19 -3.09
CA LEU A 20 -12.37 0.04 -2.39
C LEU A 20 -13.58 -0.56 -3.11
N GLU A 21 -14.47 0.29 -3.63
CA GLU A 21 -15.61 -0.13 -4.44
C GLU A 21 -15.15 -0.80 -5.74
N ALA A 22 -14.17 -0.22 -6.43
CA ALA A 22 -13.55 -0.83 -7.61
C ALA A 22 -12.94 -2.20 -7.27
N PHE A 23 -12.25 -2.32 -6.12
CA PHE A 23 -11.70 -3.59 -5.67
C PHE A 23 -12.80 -4.63 -5.40
N ALA A 24 -13.88 -4.22 -4.74
CA ALA A 24 -15.03 -5.09 -4.50
C ALA A 24 -15.69 -5.55 -5.81
N ALA A 25 -15.78 -4.66 -6.80
CA ALA A 25 -16.28 -5.00 -8.13
C ALA A 25 -15.37 -6.02 -8.85
N LEU A 26 -14.04 -5.84 -8.77
CA LEU A 26 -13.08 -6.83 -9.30
C LEU A 26 -13.22 -8.19 -8.59
N SER A 27 -13.49 -8.17 -7.29
CA SER A 27 -13.73 -9.39 -6.51
C SER A 27 -15.02 -10.08 -6.93
N ALA A 28 -16.11 -9.32 -7.11
CA ALA A 28 -17.39 -9.85 -7.60
C ALA A 28 -17.29 -10.43 -9.01
N ALA A 29 -16.45 -9.84 -9.86
CA ALA A 29 -16.14 -10.34 -11.20
C ALA A 29 -15.20 -11.56 -11.21
N GLN A 30 -14.79 -12.09 -10.04
CA GLN A 30 -13.88 -13.22 -9.88
C GLN A 30 -12.54 -13.05 -10.62
N ILE A 31 -12.09 -11.82 -10.81
CA ILE A 31 -10.79 -11.55 -11.43
C ILE A 31 -9.70 -12.00 -10.46
N GLU A 32 -8.84 -12.92 -10.92
CA GLU A 32 -7.71 -13.45 -10.16
C GLU A 32 -6.51 -12.48 -10.17
N GLY A 33 -5.53 -12.72 -9.29
CA GLY A 33 -4.28 -11.94 -9.28
C GLY A 33 -4.42 -10.51 -8.74
N ARG A 34 -5.42 -10.25 -7.89
CA ARG A 34 -5.67 -8.92 -7.33
C ARG A 34 -4.53 -8.50 -6.41
N GLU A 35 -3.90 -7.38 -6.75
CA GLU A 35 -2.77 -6.79 -6.04
C GLU A 35 -3.20 -5.56 -5.26
N LEU A 36 -2.67 -5.42 -4.04
CA LEU A 36 -2.68 -4.16 -3.30
C LEU A 36 -1.31 -3.50 -3.39
N ARG A 37 -1.26 -2.28 -3.94
CA ARG A 37 -0.03 -1.49 -4.00
C ARG A 37 0.12 -0.64 -2.75
N ALA A 38 1.24 -0.81 -2.07
CA ALA A 38 1.58 -0.16 -0.81
C ALA A 38 2.73 0.84 -1.04
N PRO A 39 2.43 2.14 -1.21
CA PRO A 39 3.46 3.15 -1.35
C PRO A 39 4.23 3.32 -0.04
N LEU A 40 5.54 3.12 -0.08
CA LEU A 40 6.43 3.31 1.07
C LEU A 40 6.75 4.80 1.19
N HIS A 41 6.29 5.44 2.29
CA HIS A 41 6.46 6.86 2.51
C HIS A 41 6.81 7.12 3.98
N ALA A 42 7.65 8.12 4.26
CA ALA A 42 7.98 8.53 5.63
C ALA A 42 6.76 8.69 6.58
N ARG A 43 5.59 9.05 6.05
CA ARG A 43 4.37 9.31 6.84
C ARG A 43 3.63 8.05 7.27
N ASN A 44 3.86 6.90 6.64
CA ASN A 44 3.11 5.68 6.91
C ASN A 44 3.95 4.53 7.49
N LEU A 45 5.21 4.78 7.85
CA LEU A 45 6.14 3.74 8.31
C LEU A 45 5.66 3.01 9.57
N GLU A 46 5.02 3.72 10.50
CA GLU A 46 4.52 3.13 11.75
C GLU A 46 3.37 2.14 11.50
N SER A 47 2.47 2.49 10.59
CA SER A 47 1.29 1.70 10.24
C SER A 47 1.48 0.85 8.97
N PHE A 48 2.71 0.74 8.44
CA PHE A 48 2.93 0.12 7.13
C PHE A 48 2.53 -1.37 7.11
N ALA A 49 2.61 -2.04 8.25
CA ALA A 49 2.16 -3.43 8.39
C ALA A 49 0.63 -3.60 8.22
N ASP A 50 -0.16 -2.53 8.37
CA ASP A 50 -1.63 -2.58 8.23
C ASP A 50 -2.06 -2.88 6.79
N TYR A 51 -1.19 -2.67 5.80
CA TYR A 51 -1.45 -3.07 4.41
C TYR A 51 -1.69 -4.58 4.26
N ALA A 52 -1.06 -5.42 5.10
CA ALA A 52 -1.30 -6.86 5.08
C ALA A 52 -2.73 -7.21 5.56
N GLU A 53 -3.24 -6.51 6.58
CA GLU A 53 -4.61 -6.68 7.04
C GLU A 53 -5.62 -6.18 6.01
N LEU A 54 -5.32 -5.04 5.38
CA LEU A 54 -6.15 -4.50 4.30
C LEU A 54 -6.21 -5.47 3.12
N ALA A 55 -5.07 -6.01 2.69
CA ALA A 55 -4.98 -7.00 1.62
C ALA A 55 -5.81 -8.25 1.92
N ARG A 56 -5.67 -8.81 3.13
CA ARG A 56 -6.46 -9.97 3.56
C ARG A 56 -7.96 -9.68 3.55
N ARG A 57 -8.38 -8.53 4.09
CA ARG A 57 -9.81 -8.15 4.16
C ARG A 57 -10.42 -7.94 2.79
N LEU A 58 -9.64 -7.40 1.86
CA LEU A 58 -10.07 -7.20 0.48
C LEU A 58 -10.03 -8.49 -0.35
N GLY A 59 -9.35 -9.54 0.11
CA GLY A 59 -9.13 -10.74 -0.69
C GLY A 59 -8.14 -10.50 -1.84
N ALA A 60 -7.16 -9.61 -1.60
CA ALA A 60 -5.98 -9.46 -2.45
C ALA A 60 -5.07 -10.67 -2.24
N THR A 61 -4.50 -11.20 -3.32
CA THR A 61 -3.57 -12.33 -3.27
C THR A 61 -2.15 -11.88 -2.96
N GLN A 62 -1.85 -10.60 -3.18
CA GLN A 62 -0.53 -10.04 -2.98
C GLN A 62 -0.52 -8.57 -2.57
N VAL A 63 0.52 -8.19 -1.86
CA VAL A 63 0.92 -6.81 -1.59
C VAL A 63 2.20 -6.52 -2.36
N ARG A 64 2.21 -5.42 -3.12
CA ARG A 64 3.41 -4.90 -3.81
C ARG A 64 3.88 -3.62 -3.15
N ILE A 65 5.12 -3.60 -2.69
CA ILE A 65 5.73 -2.37 -2.17
C ILE A 65 6.16 -1.50 -3.35
N GLU A 66 5.74 -0.23 -3.34
CA GLU A 66 6.21 0.79 -4.25
C GLU A 66 7.09 1.78 -3.46
N ALA A 67 8.40 1.71 -3.67
CA ALA A 67 9.36 2.52 -2.90
C ALA A 67 10.03 3.58 -3.78
N ALA A 68 9.73 4.85 -3.49
CA ALA A 68 10.42 6.00 -4.06
C ALA A 68 11.30 6.65 -2.99
N LEU A 69 12.60 6.78 -3.25
CA LEU A 69 13.57 7.26 -2.24
C LEU A 69 13.27 8.68 -1.75
N ASP A 70 12.72 9.52 -2.62
CA ASP A 70 12.27 10.88 -2.32
C ASP A 70 11.08 10.92 -1.35
N ALA A 71 10.21 9.90 -1.35
CA ALA A 71 9.08 9.79 -0.44
C ALA A 71 9.46 9.32 0.98
N VAL A 72 10.58 8.62 1.12
CA VAL A 72 11.07 8.09 2.42
C VAL A 72 12.02 9.07 3.11
N THR A 73 12.83 9.82 2.35
CA THR A 73 13.98 10.63 2.80
C THR A 73 15.14 9.80 3.36
N LEU A 74 16.39 10.27 3.13
CA LEU A 74 17.60 9.52 3.46
C LEU A 74 17.75 9.27 4.98
N ASP A 75 17.29 10.20 5.82
CA ASP A 75 17.35 10.11 7.28
C ASP A 75 16.38 9.06 7.87
N ARG A 76 15.49 8.49 7.06
CA ARG A 76 14.47 7.53 7.50
C ARG A 76 14.63 6.14 6.87
N LEU A 77 15.71 5.88 6.15
CA LEU A 77 15.94 4.60 5.47
C LEU A 77 15.92 3.42 6.44
N GLU A 78 16.50 3.56 7.63
CA GLU A 78 16.47 2.52 8.65
C GLU A 78 15.05 2.23 9.15
N ALA A 79 14.28 3.29 9.46
CA ALA A 79 12.89 3.15 9.87
C ALA A 79 12.02 2.52 8.76
N ALA A 80 12.33 2.82 7.50
CA ALA A 80 11.64 2.24 6.35
C ALA A 80 11.98 0.75 6.16
N ALA A 81 13.23 0.36 6.34
CA ALA A 81 13.63 -1.06 6.34
C ALA A 81 12.88 -1.84 7.43
N GLN A 82 12.85 -1.31 8.66
CA GLN A 82 12.11 -1.93 9.77
C GLN A 82 10.60 -2.00 9.48
N ALA A 83 10.02 -1.00 8.81
CA ALA A 83 8.61 -1.02 8.41
C ALA A 83 8.32 -2.12 7.39
N VAL A 84 9.21 -2.32 6.41
CA VAL A 84 9.12 -3.40 5.42
C VAL A 84 9.24 -4.77 6.09
N GLU A 85 10.14 -4.93 7.07
CA GLU A 85 10.26 -6.18 7.83
C GLU A 85 8.98 -6.50 8.62
N ARG A 86 8.39 -5.52 9.30
CA ARG A 86 7.11 -5.69 9.99
C ARG A 86 5.98 -6.07 9.03
N LEU A 87 5.94 -5.47 7.84
CA LEU A 87 4.98 -5.83 6.79
C LEU A 87 5.20 -7.26 6.30
N ALA A 88 6.45 -7.66 6.03
CA ALA A 88 6.78 -9.01 5.58
C ALA A 88 6.34 -10.08 6.60
N GLU A 89 6.63 -9.84 7.87
CA GLU A 89 6.19 -10.72 8.94
C GLU A 89 4.67 -10.79 9.04
N ARG A 90 3.98 -9.66 8.90
CA ARG A 90 2.51 -9.64 8.93
C ARG A 90 1.89 -10.36 7.73
N CYS A 91 2.41 -10.15 6.53
CA CYS A 91 2.00 -10.85 5.32
C CYS A 91 2.15 -12.37 5.47
N ARG A 92 3.27 -12.82 6.05
CA ARG A 92 3.53 -14.24 6.33
C ARG A 92 2.48 -14.82 7.30
N VAL A 93 2.19 -14.13 8.40
CA VAL A 93 1.18 -14.57 9.38
C VAL A 93 -0.21 -14.65 8.75
N LEU A 94 -0.53 -13.74 7.83
CA LEU A 94 -1.86 -13.64 7.22
C LEU A 94 -2.00 -14.44 5.91
N GLY A 95 -0.95 -15.11 5.44
CA GLY A 95 -0.96 -15.87 4.19
C GLY A 95 -1.08 -15.00 2.94
N VAL A 96 -0.65 -13.74 3.00
CA VAL A 96 -0.65 -12.80 1.87
C VAL A 96 0.75 -12.80 1.25
N ARG A 97 0.85 -12.93 -0.08
CA ARG A 97 2.15 -12.85 -0.76
C ARG A 97 2.68 -11.41 -0.70
N LEU A 98 3.96 -11.24 -0.39
CA LEU A 98 4.65 -9.95 -0.47
C LEU A 98 5.60 -9.95 -1.66
N GLU A 99 5.52 -8.92 -2.49
CA GLU A 99 6.44 -8.67 -3.59
C GLU A 99 7.08 -7.28 -3.47
N VAL A 100 8.37 -7.21 -3.73
CA VAL A 100 9.12 -5.96 -3.80
C VAL A 100 9.53 -5.76 -5.25
N SER A 101 9.00 -4.71 -5.88
CA SER A 101 9.49 -4.29 -7.20
C SER A 101 10.44 -3.13 -7.00
N THR A 102 11.64 -3.24 -7.57
CA THR A 102 12.44 -2.05 -7.86
C THR A 102 11.61 -1.17 -8.81
N LEU A 103 11.38 0.10 -8.46
CA LEU A 103 10.88 1.05 -9.44
C LEU A 103 11.98 1.18 -10.50
N GLU A 104 11.74 0.68 -11.71
CA GLU A 104 12.59 1.04 -12.84
C GLU A 104 12.51 2.56 -12.98
N SER A 105 13.66 3.23 -12.93
CA SER A 105 13.79 4.67 -13.11
C SER A 105 13.09 5.06 -14.42
N GLY A 106 11.87 5.58 -14.34
CA GLY A 106 11.04 5.84 -15.51
C GLY A 106 9.52 5.83 -15.29
N THR A 107 8.99 5.26 -14.19
CA THR A 107 7.58 5.48 -13.83
C THR A 107 7.40 6.94 -13.41
N GLY A 108 6.85 7.73 -14.33
CA GLY A 108 6.67 9.17 -14.21
C GLY A 108 6.00 9.57 -12.90
N ARG A 109 6.25 10.83 -12.50
CA ARG A 109 5.58 11.55 -11.41
C ARG A 109 4.20 10.98 -11.18
N PHE A 110 3.91 10.56 -9.95
CA PHE A 110 2.53 10.45 -9.47
C PHE A 110 1.77 11.65 -10.03
N GLU A 111 0.81 11.41 -10.93
CA GLU A 111 -0.01 12.48 -11.48
C GLU A 111 -0.76 13.10 -10.31
N TRP A 112 -0.18 14.18 -9.80
CA TRP A 112 -0.87 15.19 -9.04
C TRP A 112 -1.91 15.75 -10.00
N THR A 113 -3.15 15.30 -9.88
CA THR A 113 -4.29 16.01 -10.45
C THR A 113 -4.45 17.28 -9.62
N PRO A 114 -4.15 18.48 -10.15
CA PRO A 114 -4.50 19.70 -9.47
C PRO A 114 -6.03 19.83 -9.49
N VAL A 115 -6.62 20.14 -8.35
CA VAL A 115 -7.94 20.79 -8.28
C VAL A 115 -7.77 22.28 -8.53
#